data_AF-A0A534MHD7-F1
#
_entry.id   AF-A0A534MHD7-F1
#
_cell.length_a   1.000
_cell.length_b   1.000
_cell.length_c   1.000
_cell.angle_alpha   90.00
_cell.angle_beta   90.00
_cell.angle_gamma   90.00
#
_symmetry.space_group_name_H-M   'P 1'
#
loop_
_entity.id
_entity.type
_entity.pdbx_description
1 polymer ?
#
loop_
_entity_poly.entity_id
_entity_poly.type
_entity_poly.pdbx_seq_one_letter_code
_entity_poly.pdbx_strand_id
1 'polypeptide(L)'
;MSGPPGATGPTGDWETLYATSDVATLPWYNPALDTDIERALKAHRLRSGRILDLGTGPATQAMNLAKRGFDVLATDISSSAIAKAKAAAKAAGLSIEFRVDNVLKSTLEANLVDAIMDRGVFHVLPKDKRPIYVRTVHRVLRPGGWLFLKCFSIKEPGTWGP
;
A
#
# COMPACT_ATOMS: atom_id res chain seq x y z
N MET A 1 -16.78 8.33 12.55
CA MET A 1 -15.48 7.67 12.27
C MET A 1 -14.45 8.76 12.12
N SER A 2 -13.80 9.12 13.22
CA SER A 2 -12.62 9.98 13.22
C SER A 2 -11.43 9.14 12.77
N GLY A 3 -10.69 9.62 11.77
CA GLY A 3 -9.41 9.02 11.38
C GLY A 3 -8.40 9.06 12.54
N PRO A 4 -7.23 8.44 12.38
CA PRO A 4 -6.18 8.50 13.41
C PRO A 4 -5.84 9.97 13.75
N PRO A 5 -5.41 10.26 14.99
CA PRO A 5 -4.98 11.61 15.37
C PRO A 5 -3.92 12.13 14.39
N GLY A 6 -4.20 13.28 13.75
CA GLY A 6 -3.35 13.88 12.71
C GLY A 6 -3.84 13.72 11.27
N ALA A 7 -4.78 12.82 10.99
CA ALA A 7 -5.39 12.67 9.67
C ALA A 7 -6.68 13.51 9.54
N THR A 8 -6.58 14.84 9.69
CA THR A 8 -7.71 15.73 9.39
C THR A 8 -7.70 16.10 7.90
N GLY A 9 -8.51 15.41 7.09
CA GLY A 9 -8.76 15.78 5.70
C GLY A 9 -9.02 14.58 4.77
N PRO A 10 -9.54 14.81 3.55
CA PRO A 10 -9.84 13.75 2.55
C PRO A 10 -8.66 12.84 2.22
N THR A 11 -7.45 13.30 2.50
CA THR A 11 -6.18 12.64 2.21
C THR A 11 -5.26 12.57 3.42
N GLY A 12 -5.70 12.90 4.65
CA GLY A 12 -4.82 13.02 5.83
C GLY A 12 -3.63 13.98 5.63
N ASP A 13 -2.95 14.37 6.70
CA ASP A 13 -1.62 14.99 6.57
C ASP A 13 -0.54 13.89 6.62
N TRP A 14 -0.60 12.95 5.67
CA TRP A 14 0.33 11.82 5.63
C TRP A 14 1.78 12.28 5.53
N GLU A 15 2.05 13.36 4.80
CA GLU A 15 3.41 13.88 4.66
C GLU A 15 3.97 14.34 6.00
N THR A 16 3.26 15.20 6.74
CA THR A 16 3.73 15.63 8.07
C THR A 16 3.85 14.45 9.02
N LEU A 17 2.89 13.53 9.00
CA LEU A 17 2.93 12.34 9.84
C LEU A 17 4.17 11.48 9.58
N TYR A 18 4.44 11.16 8.31
CA TYR A 18 5.63 10.40 7.93
C TYR A 18 6.92 11.20 8.07
N ALA A 19 6.92 12.52 7.94
CA ALA A 19 8.09 13.34 8.16
C ALA A 19 8.54 13.31 9.63
N THR A 20 7.57 13.38 10.54
CA THR A 20 7.81 13.60 11.98
C THR A 20 7.82 12.32 12.83
N SER A 21 7.27 11.21 12.32
CA SER A 21 7.16 9.96 13.08
C SER A 21 8.31 8.99 12.80
N ASP A 22 8.66 8.21 13.81
CA ASP A 22 9.35 6.93 13.59
C ASP A 22 8.33 5.94 12.99
N VAL A 23 8.65 5.37 11.83
CA VAL A 23 7.73 4.49 11.12
C VAL A 23 7.44 3.20 11.87
N ALA A 24 8.36 2.76 12.75
CA ALA A 24 8.18 1.56 13.56
C ALA A 24 7.17 1.74 14.70
N THR A 25 6.85 2.98 15.07
CA THR A 25 5.88 3.29 16.14
C THR A 25 4.47 3.54 15.62
N LEU A 26 4.30 3.61 14.29
CA LEU A 26 3.00 3.80 13.66
C LEU A 26 2.13 2.55 13.82
N PRO A 27 0.82 2.70 14.09
CA PRO A 27 -0.06 1.58 14.44
C PRO A 27 -0.30 0.57 13.31
N TRP A 28 0.03 0.92 12.06
CA TRP A 28 -0.03 0.00 10.92
C TRP A 28 1.32 -0.66 10.60
N TYR A 29 2.39 -0.38 11.37
CA TYR A 29 3.67 -1.04 11.17
C TYR A 29 3.57 -2.53 11.47
N ASN A 30 3.89 -3.35 10.48
CA ASN A 30 4.06 -4.80 10.64
C ASN A 30 5.34 -5.22 9.91
N PRO A 31 6.37 -5.75 10.60
CA PRO A 31 7.64 -6.12 9.95
C PRO A 31 7.53 -7.36 9.06
N ALA A 32 6.55 -8.23 9.31
CA ALA A 32 6.30 -9.44 8.55
C ALA A 32 5.36 -9.18 7.37
N LEU A 33 5.37 -10.07 6.37
CA LEU A 33 4.27 -10.14 5.40
C LEU A 33 2.98 -10.49 6.14
N ASP A 34 1.89 -9.81 5.83
CA ASP A 34 0.59 -10.16 6.38
C ASP A 34 0.22 -11.60 5.99
N THR A 35 -0.27 -12.39 6.96
CA THR A 35 -0.56 -13.81 6.76
C THR A 35 -1.73 -14.05 5.79
N ASP A 36 -2.67 -13.11 5.69
CA ASP A 36 -3.75 -13.14 4.72
C ASP A 36 -3.24 -12.92 3.28
N ILE A 37 -2.31 -11.98 3.06
CA ILE A 37 -1.61 -11.80 1.78
C ILE A 37 -0.83 -13.06 1.42
N GLU A 38 -0.07 -13.64 2.36
CA GLU A 38 0.66 -14.88 2.09
C GLU A 38 -0.28 -16.03 1.67
N ARG A 39 -1.42 -16.18 2.35
CA ARG A 39 -2.43 -17.19 1.99
C ARG A 39 -3.03 -16.93 0.62
N ALA A 40 -3.32 -15.67 0.28
CA ALA A 40 -3.89 -15.30 -1.00
C ALA A 40 -2.92 -15.58 -2.16
N LEU A 41 -1.64 -15.22 -2.01
CA LEU A 41 -0.60 -15.54 -3.00
C LEU A 41 -0.52 -17.06 -3.26
N LYS A 42 -0.57 -17.88 -2.19
CA LYS A 42 -0.55 -19.35 -2.30
C LYS A 42 -1.82 -19.88 -2.98
N ALA A 43 -3.00 -19.41 -2.57
CA ALA A 43 -4.29 -19.86 -3.09
C ALA A 43 -4.43 -19.58 -4.60
N HIS A 44 -3.92 -18.44 -5.06
CA HIS A 44 -3.95 -18.04 -6.47
C HIS A 44 -2.69 -18.44 -7.25
N ARG A 45 -1.79 -19.23 -6.64
CA ARG A 45 -0.54 -19.72 -7.25
C ARG A 45 0.35 -18.59 -7.82
N LEU A 46 0.26 -17.39 -7.23
CA LEU A 46 1.10 -16.26 -7.58
C LEU A 46 2.48 -16.45 -6.97
N ARG A 47 3.49 -16.66 -7.82
CA ARG A 47 4.89 -16.91 -7.42
C ARG A 47 5.89 -15.93 -8.02
N SER A 48 5.45 -15.15 -9.00
CA SER A 48 6.22 -14.13 -9.71
C SER A 48 5.24 -13.15 -10.36
N GLY A 49 5.78 -12.13 -11.02
CA GLY A 49 5.01 -11.06 -11.65
C GLY A 49 5.26 -9.73 -10.96
N ARG A 50 4.62 -8.69 -11.50
CA ARG A 50 4.75 -7.33 -11.01
C ARG A 50 3.61 -7.00 -10.05
N ILE A 51 3.96 -6.60 -8.83
CA ILE A 51 2.99 -6.23 -7.78
C ILE A 51 3.13 -4.75 -7.45
N LEU A 52 2.00 -4.05 -7.40
CA LEU A 52 1.89 -2.72 -6.80
C LEU A 52 1.58 -2.83 -5.30
N ASP A 53 2.47 -2.36 -4.44
CA ASP A 53 2.17 -2.04 -3.04
C ASP A 53 1.64 -0.61 -2.96
N LEU A 54 0.31 -0.48 -2.88
CA LEU A 54 -0.42 0.78 -2.93
C LEU A 54 -0.54 1.39 -1.52
N GLY A 55 0.10 2.54 -1.31
CA GLY A 55 0.24 3.13 0.03
C GLY A 55 1.26 2.37 0.87
N THR A 56 2.45 2.18 0.31
CA THR A 56 3.50 1.29 0.85
C THR A 56 3.96 1.69 2.26
N GLY A 57 3.84 2.98 2.63
CA GLY A 57 4.26 3.47 3.94
C GLY A 57 5.70 3.06 4.30
N PRO A 58 5.92 2.24 5.35
CA PRO A 58 7.24 1.74 5.73
C PRO A 58 7.84 0.69 4.77
N ALA A 59 7.12 0.30 3.72
CA ALA A 59 7.50 -0.70 2.72
C ALA A 59 7.80 -2.10 3.26
N THR A 60 7.31 -2.45 4.46
CA THR A 60 7.53 -3.78 5.03
C THR A 60 6.90 -4.88 4.17
N GLN A 61 5.71 -4.64 3.62
CA GLN A 61 5.05 -5.58 2.72
C GLN A 61 5.79 -5.65 1.36
N ALA A 62 6.06 -4.51 0.72
CA ALA A 62 6.89 -4.44 -0.49
C ALA A 62 8.23 -5.19 -0.36
N MET A 63 8.98 -4.98 0.73
CA MET A 63 10.25 -5.67 0.99
C MET A 63 10.07 -7.18 1.14
N ASN A 64 9.01 -7.62 1.83
CA ASN A 64 8.71 -9.04 1.97
C ASN A 64 8.32 -9.70 0.64
N LEU A 65 7.60 -8.99 -0.24
CA LEU A 65 7.27 -9.45 -1.58
C LEU A 65 8.52 -9.52 -2.48
N ALA A 66 9.38 -8.51 -2.44
CA ALA A 66 10.64 -8.51 -3.19
C ALA A 66 11.57 -9.66 -2.78
N LYS A 67 11.69 -9.94 -1.47
CA LYS A 67 12.43 -11.12 -0.95
C LYS A 67 11.90 -12.46 -1.49
N ARG A 68 10.65 -12.50 -1.93
CA ARG A 68 9.99 -13.70 -2.49
C ARG A 68 10.08 -13.77 -4.02
N GLY A 69 10.77 -12.84 -4.66
CA GLY A 69 11.05 -12.85 -6.10
C GLY A 69 10.03 -12.09 -6.97
N PHE A 70 9.14 -11.29 -6.37
CA PHE A 70 8.25 -10.40 -7.12
C PHE A 70 8.98 -9.14 -7.60
N ASP A 71 8.59 -8.64 -8.77
CA ASP A 71 8.95 -7.28 -9.20
C ASP A 71 8.00 -6.30 -8.51
N VAL A 72 8.51 -5.48 -7.60
CA VAL A 72 7.67 -4.63 -6.76
C VAL A 72 7.77 -3.17 -7.19
N LEU A 73 6.62 -2.61 -7.55
CA LEU A 73 6.40 -1.17 -7.58
C LEU A 73 5.70 -0.77 -6.27
N ALA A 74 6.28 0.16 -5.54
CA ALA A 74 5.75 0.63 -4.26
C ALA A 74 5.43 2.13 -4.36
N THR A 75 4.20 2.51 -4.04
CA THR A 75 3.76 3.91 -4.12
C THR A 75 3.18 4.43 -2.83
N ASP A 76 3.36 5.72 -2.59
CA ASP A 76 2.74 6.45 -1.49
C ASP A 76 2.51 7.89 -1.92
N ILE A 77 1.52 8.56 -1.33
CA ILE A 77 1.29 9.98 -1.55
C ILE A 77 2.35 10.84 -0.84
N SER A 78 2.96 10.30 0.23
CA SER A 78 3.99 10.98 1.01
C SER A 78 5.39 10.78 0.42
N SER A 79 6.07 11.88 0.12
CA SER A 79 7.49 11.87 -0.23
C SER A 79 8.37 11.40 0.93
N SER A 80 8.03 11.76 2.17
CA SER A 80 8.73 11.30 3.37
C SER A 80 8.61 9.79 3.58
N ALA A 81 7.43 9.21 3.36
CA ALA A 81 7.23 7.76 3.39
C ALA A 81 8.12 7.06 2.34
N ILE A 82 8.07 7.53 1.09
CA ILE A 82 8.89 6.98 0.01
C ILE A 82 10.39 7.10 0.29
N ALA A 83 10.86 8.22 0.85
CA ALA A 83 12.27 8.39 1.20
C ALA A 83 12.72 7.38 2.27
N LYS A 84 11.92 7.21 3.33
CA LYS A 84 12.20 6.25 4.41
C LYS A 84 12.15 4.80 3.91
N ALA A 85 11.15 4.46 3.09
CA ALA A 85 11.01 3.16 2.45
C ALA A 85 12.21 2.81 1.53
N LYS A 86 12.65 3.76 0.69
CA LYS A 86 13.85 3.61 -0.16
C LYS A 86 15.10 3.32 0.68
N ALA A 87 15.29 4.06 1.78
CA ALA A 87 16.43 3.86 2.67
C ALA A 87 16.40 2.46 3.33
N ALA A 88 15.24 2.02 3.81
CA ALA A 88 15.05 0.70 4.41
C ALA A 88 15.32 -0.44 3.40
N ALA A 89 14.77 -0.34 2.19
CA ALA A 89 14.99 -1.32 1.13
C ALA A 89 16.47 -1.39 0.71
N LYS A 90 17.14 -0.24 0.59
CA LYS A 90 18.58 -0.16 0.30
C LYS A 90 19.41 -0.82 1.40
N ALA A 91 19.10 -0.56 2.67
CA ALA A 91 19.79 -1.19 3.81
C ALA A 91 19.59 -2.72 3.84
N ALA A 92 18.45 -3.20 3.34
CA ALA A 92 18.15 -4.62 3.20
C ALA A 92 18.71 -5.27 1.92
N GLY A 93 19.40 -4.52 1.05
CA GLY A 93 19.94 -5.02 -0.21
C GLY A 93 18.86 -5.39 -1.25
N LEU A 94 17.68 -4.76 -1.18
CA LEU A 94 16.55 -5.06 -2.05
C LEU A 94 16.41 -4.01 -3.17
N SER A 95 16.14 -4.48 -4.38
CA SER A 95 15.77 -3.64 -5.51
C SER A 95 14.25 -3.56 -5.61
N ILE A 96 13.69 -2.39 -5.32
CA ILE A 96 12.25 -2.09 -5.39
C ILE A 96 12.09 -0.76 -6.10
N GLU A 97 11.14 -0.67 -7.02
CA GLU A 97 10.80 0.59 -7.67
C GLU A 97 9.87 1.39 -6.75
N PHE A 98 10.22 2.65 -6.47
CA PHE A 98 9.44 3.50 -5.58
C PHE A 98 9.04 4.81 -6.27
N ARG A 99 7.74 5.15 -6.25
CA ARG A 99 7.21 6.40 -6.81
C ARG A 99 6.33 7.12 -5.79
N VAL A 100 6.45 8.45 -5.74
CA VAL A 100 5.44 9.28 -5.08
C VAL A 100 4.25 9.34 -6.03
N ASP A 101 3.10 8.84 -5.61
CA ASP A 101 1.90 8.76 -6.44
C ASP A 101 0.63 8.89 -5.60
N ASN A 102 -0.31 9.71 -6.08
CA ASN A 102 -1.62 9.85 -5.47
C ASN A 102 -2.60 8.98 -6.24
N VAL A 103 -3.13 7.91 -5.62
CA VAL A 103 -4.09 7.00 -6.26
C VAL A 103 -5.30 7.69 -6.90
N LEU A 104 -5.74 8.83 -6.35
CA LEU A 104 -6.87 9.61 -6.89
C LEU A 104 -6.52 10.43 -8.14
N LYS A 105 -5.23 10.59 -8.43
CA LYS A 105 -4.68 11.34 -9.57
C LYS A 105 -3.50 10.60 -10.23
N SER A 106 -3.51 9.26 -10.12
CA SER A 106 -2.35 8.43 -10.44
C SER A 106 -2.02 8.48 -11.93
N THR A 107 -0.73 8.64 -12.23
CA THR A 107 -0.22 8.67 -13.61
C THR A 107 0.43 7.35 -14.03
N LEU A 108 0.36 6.31 -13.19
CA LEU A 108 0.83 4.96 -13.53
C LEU A 108 0.19 4.48 -14.84
N GLU A 109 0.93 3.74 -15.67
CA GLU A 109 0.41 3.24 -16.94
C GLU A 109 -0.76 2.26 -16.75
N ALA A 110 -1.57 2.10 -17.79
CA ALA A 110 -2.60 1.06 -17.81
C ALA A 110 -1.97 -0.34 -17.98
N ASN A 111 -2.60 -1.38 -17.43
CA ASN A 111 -2.14 -2.77 -17.53
C ASN A 111 -0.68 -2.98 -17.07
N LEU A 112 -0.25 -2.22 -16.06
CA LEU A 112 1.12 -2.17 -15.58
C LEU A 112 1.47 -3.38 -14.71
N VAL A 113 0.55 -3.82 -13.85
CA VAL A 113 0.83 -4.81 -12.80
C VAL A 113 -0.10 -6.02 -12.86
N ASP A 114 0.41 -7.17 -12.40
CA ASP A 114 -0.32 -8.43 -12.31
C ASP A 114 -1.17 -8.50 -11.04
N ALA A 115 -0.74 -7.82 -9.97
CA ALA A 115 -1.52 -7.66 -8.76
C ALA A 115 -1.32 -6.29 -8.09
N ILE A 116 -2.34 -5.84 -7.38
CA ILE A 116 -2.29 -4.69 -6.47
C ILE A 116 -2.56 -5.20 -5.07
N MET A 117 -1.72 -4.81 -4.11
CA MET A 117 -1.97 -4.97 -2.69
C MET A 117 -2.30 -3.60 -2.11
N ASP A 118 -3.52 -3.45 -1.61
CA ASP A 118 -3.97 -2.29 -0.84
C ASP A 118 -4.14 -2.72 0.62
N ARG A 119 -3.19 -2.28 1.44
CA ARG A 119 -3.21 -2.46 2.91
C ARG A 119 -3.51 -1.14 3.60
N GLY A 120 -4.69 -0.60 3.35
CA GLY A 120 -5.30 0.43 4.16
C GLY A 120 -5.57 1.77 3.48
N VAL A 121 -5.28 1.89 2.19
CA VAL A 121 -5.57 3.09 1.40
C VAL A 121 -7.07 3.23 1.18
N PHE A 122 -7.76 2.19 0.71
CA PHE A 122 -9.19 2.28 0.42
C PHE A 122 -10.04 2.74 1.61
N HIS A 123 -9.72 2.29 2.84
CA HIS A 123 -10.56 2.57 3.99
C HIS A 123 -10.40 4.00 4.53
N VAL A 124 -9.24 4.64 4.32
CA VAL A 124 -9.02 6.04 4.68
C VAL A 124 -9.62 7.00 3.64
N LEU A 125 -9.94 6.52 2.44
CA LEU A 125 -10.56 7.35 1.41
C LEU A 125 -12.02 7.71 1.75
N PRO A 126 -12.39 9.00 1.59
CA PRO A 126 -13.77 9.45 1.64
C PRO A 126 -14.65 8.70 0.64
N LYS A 127 -15.91 8.47 1.01
CA LYS A 127 -16.85 7.68 0.20
C LYS A 127 -17.01 8.21 -1.23
N ASP A 128 -17.02 9.53 -1.42
CA ASP A 128 -17.13 10.19 -2.72
C ASP A 128 -15.89 10.00 -3.61
N LYS A 129 -14.72 9.66 -3.04
CA LYS A 129 -13.48 9.42 -3.79
C LYS A 129 -13.29 7.96 -4.20
N ARG A 130 -13.99 7.01 -3.58
CA ARG A 130 -13.87 5.57 -3.86
C ARG A 130 -14.12 5.21 -5.33
N PRO A 131 -15.07 5.83 -6.06
CA PRO A 131 -15.21 5.57 -7.50
C PRO A 131 -13.97 5.93 -8.33
N ILE A 132 -13.22 6.97 -7.93
CA ILE A 132 -11.96 7.34 -8.60
C ILE A 132 -10.90 6.27 -8.34
N TYR A 133 -10.76 5.86 -7.07
CA TYR A 133 -9.86 4.76 -6.68
C TYR A 133 -10.13 3.48 -7.49
N VAL A 134 -11.40 3.07 -7.61
CA VAL A 134 -11.77 1.85 -8.35
C VAL A 134 -11.36 1.97 -9.82
N ARG A 135 -11.57 3.14 -10.45
CA ARG A 135 -11.13 3.38 -11.83
C ARG A 135 -9.61 3.33 -11.97
N THR A 136 -8.86 3.88 -11.02
CA THR A 136 -7.39 3.81 -11.02
C THR A 136 -6.92 2.36 -10.90
N VAL A 137 -7.40 1.63 -9.89
CA VAL A 137 -7.05 0.22 -9.65
C VAL A 137 -7.36 -0.64 -10.87
N HIS A 138 -8.57 -0.51 -11.42
CA HIS A 138 -8.96 -1.25 -12.62
C HIS A 138 -8.08 -0.94 -13.83
N ARG A 139 -7.71 0.34 -14.03
CA ARG A 139 -6.86 0.76 -15.15
C ARG A 139 -5.44 0.23 -15.03
N VAL A 140 -4.86 0.28 -13.83
CA VAL A 140 -3.46 -0.10 -13.57
C VAL A 140 -3.27 -1.62 -13.58
N LEU A 141 -4.29 -2.39 -13.18
CA LEU A 141 -4.28 -3.84 -13.28
C LEU A 141 -4.33 -4.31 -14.73
N ARG A 142 -3.55 -5.36 -15.03
CA ARG A 142 -3.73 -6.15 -16.26
C ARG A 142 -5.08 -6.87 -16.25
N PRO A 143 -5.65 -7.21 -17.43
CA PRO A 143 -6.82 -8.08 -17.50
C PRO A 143 -6.54 -9.41 -16.78
N GLY A 144 -7.44 -9.82 -15.89
CA GLY A 144 -7.26 -11.01 -15.05
C GLY A 144 -6.33 -10.85 -13.84
N GLY A 145 -5.83 -9.63 -13.58
CA GLY A 145 -5.01 -9.32 -12.42
C GLY A 145 -5.79 -9.33 -11.11
N TRP A 146 -5.05 -9.37 -9.99
CA TRP A 146 -5.62 -9.51 -8.66
C TRP A 146 -5.56 -8.21 -7.84
N LEU A 147 -6.65 -7.88 -7.15
CA LEU A 147 -6.65 -6.88 -6.08
C LEU A 147 -6.73 -7.60 -4.73
N PHE A 148 -5.68 -7.48 -3.93
CA PHE A 148 -5.69 -7.87 -2.51
C PHE A 148 -6.04 -6.65 -1.66
N LEU A 149 -7.30 -6.54 -1.28
CA LEU A 149 -7.83 -5.40 -0.53
C LEU A 149 -8.00 -5.75 0.95
N LYS A 150 -7.23 -5.08 1.82
CA LYS A 150 -7.33 -5.21 3.27
C LYS A 150 -7.88 -3.92 3.88
N CYS A 151 -9.08 -4.02 4.45
CA CYS A 151 -9.78 -2.91 5.10
C CYS A 151 -10.49 -3.36 6.38
N PHE A 152 -10.72 -2.43 7.30
CA PHE A 152 -11.48 -2.71 8.51
C PHE A 152 -12.90 -3.18 8.21
N SER A 153 -13.36 -4.13 9.01
CA SER A 153 -14.74 -4.59 9.03
C SER A 153 -15.60 -3.61 9.83
N ILE A 154 -16.76 -3.23 9.30
CA ILE A 154 -17.76 -2.47 10.07
C ILE A 154 -18.46 -3.33 11.14
N LYS A 155 -18.30 -4.66 11.10
CA LYS A 155 -18.86 -5.61 12.07
C LYS A 155 -17.94 -5.86 13.26
N GLU A 156 -16.66 -5.57 13.10
CA GLU A 156 -15.63 -5.68 14.14
C GLU A 156 -14.97 -4.30 14.25
N PRO A 157 -15.61 -3.34 14.94
CA PRO A 157 -15.10 -1.99 15.06
C PRO A 157 -13.81 -1.99 15.88
N GLY A 158 -12.68 -2.17 15.20
CA GLY A 158 -11.37 -1.96 15.78
C GLY A 158 -11.22 -0.49 16.18
N THR A 159 -10.58 -0.24 17.31
CA THR A 159 -10.22 1.12 17.73
C THR A 159 -8.93 1.62 17.04
N TRP A 160 -8.14 0.73 16.41
CA TRP A 160 -6.78 0.98 15.88
C TRP A 160 -6.39 -0.02 14.77
N GLY A 161 -5.53 0.41 13.82
CA GLY A 161 -4.66 -0.36 12.87
C GLY A 161 -5.20 -1.64 12.14
N PRO A 162 -5.01 -1.83 10.82
CA PRO A 162 -5.44 -3.05 10.12
C PRO A 162 -4.51 -4.27 10.36
#